data_AF-A0A363N169-F1
#
_entry.id   AF-A0A363N169-F1
#
_cell.length_a   1.000
_cell.length_b   1.000
_cell.length_c   1.000
_cell.angle_alpha   90.00
_cell.angle_beta   90.00
_cell.angle_gamma   90.00
#
_symmetry.space_group_name_H-M   'P 1'
#
loop_
_entity.id
_entity.type
_entity.pdbx_description
1 polymer ?
#
loop_
_entity_poly.entity_id
_entity_poly.type
_entity_poly.pdbx_seq_one_letter_code
_entity_poly.pdbx_strand_id
1 'polypeptide(L)'
;MKLKLLNFLFAFVLCLSCTAQDEDDSVKINTQKITSSEGLNNAFTNLVFFDNQWFLSYRESDKHALGLDGIVKILNSSDGINWSVIKEFKEDNLDLRDAMFAINGDKLMAYVHGSRYEGTNLVMFKDFKSDYIKGKGWNDLENVLLDKRKGYTSKIEGNQAWPWKITWYQGKAYSFAYGKDSFFDFYTSSNGLNFQNMFFDQNIKGMPTEATLKVDSKGVFYVLLRRDDGSAIVGKSTNLGTTFEWFGEVPIYSFGGPDFVFYKDGLLVSGRENHKVILGYYNLKTNEYKKLYTLKSGRDCSYPGMVLKNDILWISYYSGHENKSGTSIYLSRIDLTTLTF
;
A
#
# COMPACT_ATOMS: atom_id res chain seq x y z
N MET A 1 76.54 17.94 -18.46
CA MET A 1 75.75 17.86 -17.21
C MET A 1 74.29 18.06 -17.55
N LYS A 2 73.45 17.06 -17.25
CA LYS A 2 72.06 16.94 -17.73
C LYS A 2 71.10 17.78 -16.87
N LEU A 3 70.27 18.59 -17.51
CA LEU A 3 69.07 19.24 -16.95
C LEU A 3 68.12 18.18 -16.38
N LYS A 4 67.59 18.41 -15.18
CA LYS A 4 66.43 17.67 -14.65
C LYS A 4 65.22 18.61 -14.60
N LEU A 5 64.20 18.24 -15.37
CA LEU A 5 62.87 18.85 -15.41
C LEU A 5 62.19 18.78 -14.03
N LEU A 6 61.58 19.88 -13.63
CA LEU A 6 60.73 20.02 -12.46
C LEU A 6 59.29 19.66 -12.88
N ASN A 7 58.77 18.51 -12.40
CA ASN A 7 57.37 18.13 -12.61
C ASN A 7 56.49 18.84 -11.57
N PHE A 8 55.66 19.78 -12.03
CA PHE A 8 54.56 20.36 -11.26
C PHE A 8 53.38 19.37 -11.26
N LEU A 9 53.05 18.81 -10.11
CA LEU A 9 51.86 17.99 -9.91
C LEU A 9 50.67 18.92 -9.58
N PHE A 10 49.75 19.08 -10.52
CA PHE A 10 48.53 19.87 -10.34
C PHE A 10 47.49 19.00 -9.60
N ALA A 11 47.23 19.31 -8.33
CA ALA A 11 46.19 18.63 -7.54
C ALA A 11 44.82 19.20 -7.91
N PHE A 12 44.04 18.44 -8.70
CA PHE A 12 42.66 18.76 -9.02
C PHE A 12 41.77 18.29 -7.86
N VAL A 13 41.35 19.21 -6.99
CA VAL A 13 40.36 18.96 -5.95
C VAL A 13 38.98 18.94 -6.60
N LEU A 14 38.46 17.75 -6.88
CA LEU A 14 37.06 17.55 -7.24
C LEU A 14 36.21 17.74 -5.98
N CYS A 15 35.61 18.92 -5.82
CA CYS A 15 34.52 19.13 -4.89
C CYS A 15 33.31 18.32 -5.36
N LEU A 16 33.16 17.10 -4.82
CA LEU A 16 31.90 16.38 -4.82
C LEU A 16 30.94 17.14 -3.90
N SER A 17 30.13 18.00 -4.49
CA SER A 17 28.95 18.55 -3.84
C SER A 17 28.00 17.41 -3.51
N CYS A 18 28.11 16.86 -2.31
CA CYS A 18 27.02 16.09 -1.71
C CYS A 18 25.85 17.05 -1.56
N THR A 19 24.82 16.90 -2.39
CA THR A 19 23.49 17.43 -2.06
C THR A 19 22.99 16.62 -0.87
N ALA A 20 23.41 17.00 0.34
CA ALA A 20 22.72 16.62 1.55
C ALA A 20 21.33 17.24 1.42
N GLN A 21 20.33 16.40 1.20
CA GLN A 21 18.95 16.79 1.35
C GLN A 21 18.80 17.08 2.85
N ASP A 22 18.71 18.36 3.23
CA ASP A 22 18.51 18.77 4.62
C ASP A 22 17.32 17.97 5.19
N GLU A 23 17.60 17.07 6.12
CA GLU A 23 16.58 16.48 6.96
C GLU A 23 16.08 17.62 7.85
N ASP A 24 14.83 18.05 7.61
CA ASP A 24 14.16 19.02 8.45
C ASP A 24 13.88 18.38 9.83
N ASP A 25 14.84 18.56 10.74
CA ASP A 25 14.81 18.11 12.14
C ASP A 25 13.63 18.68 12.96
N SER A 26 12.82 19.59 12.40
CA SER A 26 11.65 20.14 13.09
C SER A 26 10.50 19.14 13.24
N VAL A 27 10.47 18.07 12.43
CA VAL A 27 9.37 17.11 12.42
C VAL A 27 9.75 15.84 13.17
N LYS A 28 9.02 15.58 14.26
CA LYS A 28 9.25 14.42 15.11
C LYS A 28 8.67 13.17 14.47
N ILE A 29 9.50 12.45 13.73
CA ILE A 29 9.21 11.09 13.26
C ILE A 29 9.72 10.10 14.31
N ASN A 30 8.80 9.37 14.95
CA ASN A 30 9.15 8.26 15.83
C ASN A 30 8.81 6.94 15.13
N THR A 31 9.85 6.14 14.85
CA THR A 31 9.70 4.84 14.20
C THR A 31 9.99 3.69 15.16
N GLN A 32 9.06 2.75 15.22
CA GLN A 32 9.19 1.50 15.98
C GLN A 32 9.24 0.31 15.01
N LYS A 33 10.14 -0.64 15.25
CA LYS A 33 10.12 -1.96 14.62
C LYS A 33 9.09 -2.84 15.34
N ILE A 34 8.11 -3.36 14.61
CA ILE A 34 7.00 -4.15 15.17
C ILE A 34 7.33 -5.64 15.18
N THR A 35 7.95 -6.14 14.11
CA THR A 35 8.33 -7.55 14.00
C THR A 35 9.83 -7.69 13.86
N SER A 36 10.42 -8.72 14.47
CA SER A 36 11.82 -9.09 14.28
C SER A 36 11.90 -10.52 13.80
N SER A 37 12.18 -10.72 12.51
CA SER A 37 12.40 -12.02 11.92
C SER A 37 13.66 -11.98 11.05
N GLU A 38 14.60 -12.89 11.30
CA GLU A 38 15.72 -13.16 10.40
C GLU A 38 15.30 -14.24 9.41
N GLY A 39 15.53 -14.01 8.11
CA GLY A 39 15.27 -15.01 7.08
C GLY A 39 13.81 -15.14 6.62
N LEU A 40 12.86 -14.48 7.30
CA LEU A 40 11.47 -14.39 6.85
C LEU A 40 11.19 -13.02 6.21
N ASN A 41 10.28 -13.02 5.24
CA ASN A 41 9.75 -11.84 4.59
C ASN A 41 8.39 -11.49 5.20
N ASN A 42 8.37 -10.46 6.07
CA ASN A 42 7.14 -9.83 6.53
C ASN A 42 6.82 -8.64 5.62
N ALA A 43 5.67 -8.66 4.94
CA ALA A 43 5.33 -7.68 3.90
C ALA A 43 3.83 -7.39 3.82
N PHE A 44 3.45 -6.46 2.93
CA PHE A 44 2.06 -6.15 2.58
C PHE A 44 1.20 -5.74 3.78
N THR A 45 1.69 -4.74 4.51
CA THR A 45 1.04 -4.31 5.76
C THR A 45 -0.17 -3.42 5.51
N ASN A 46 -1.13 -3.47 6.42
CA ASN A 46 -2.18 -2.48 6.52
C ASN A 46 -2.42 -2.08 7.98
N LEU A 47 -2.93 -0.87 8.21
CA LEU A 47 -3.17 -0.32 9.54
C LEU A 47 -4.55 0.33 9.59
N VAL A 48 -5.28 0.07 10.66
CA VAL A 48 -6.57 0.72 10.94
C VAL A 48 -6.70 1.01 12.43
N PHE A 49 -7.37 2.10 12.77
CA PHE A 49 -7.84 2.37 14.12
C PHE A 49 -9.36 2.18 14.15
N PHE A 50 -9.83 1.24 14.96
CA PHE A 50 -11.23 0.84 15.01
C PHE A 50 -11.60 0.45 16.44
N ASP A 51 -12.76 0.91 16.93
CA ASP A 51 -13.25 0.62 18.28
C ASP A 51 -12.20 0.93 19.39
N ASN A 52 -11.56 2.10 19.29
CA ASN A 52 -10.53 2.59 20.22
C ASN A 52 -9.27 1.72 20.34
N GLN A 53 -8.97 0.91 19.33
CA GLN A 53 -7.78 0.07 19.28
C GLN A 53 -7.19 0.04 17.87
N TRP A 54 -5.91 -0.30 17.80
CA TRP A 54 -5.18 -0.46 16.56
C TRP A 54 -5.24 -1.90 16.09
N PHE A 55 -5.36 -2.07 14.78
CA PHE A 55 -5.13 -3.33 14.11
C PHE A 55 -4.09 -3.14 13.01
N LEU A 56 -3.18 -4.09 12.92
CA LEU A 56 -2.17 -4.16 11.89
C LEU A 56 -2.20 -5.56 11.27
N SER A 57 -2.18 -5.65 9.95
CA SER A 57 -2.05 -6.93 9.25
C SER A 57 -0.72 -6.99 8.52
N TYR A 58 -0.18 -8.18 8.30
CA TYR A 58 0.91 -8.41 7.37
C TYR A 58 0.92 -9.87 6.90
N ARG A 59 1.62 -10.13 5.79
CA ARG A 59 1.96 -11.47 5.32
C ARG A 59 3.35 -11.87 5.82
N GLU A 60 3.50 -13.12 6.26
CA GLU A 60 4.78 -13.77 6.57
C GLU A 60 5.03 -14.94 5.61
N SER A 61 6.26 -15.06 5.10
CA SER A 61 6.72 -16.16 4.24
C SER A 61 8.26 -16.21 4.27
N ASP A 62 8.89 -17.17 3.59
CA ASP A 62 10.35 -17.21 3.41
C ASP A 62 10.83 -16.25 2.29
N LYS A 63 9.94 -15.83 1.39
CA LYS A 63 10.25 -14.93 0.27
C LYS A 63 9.15 -13.91 0.01
N HIS A 64 9.51 -12.87 -0.76
CA HIS A 64 8.56 -11.87 -1.24
C HIS A 64 7.47 -12.46 -2.15
N ALA A 65 7.83 -13.43 -3.00
CA ALA A 65 6.94 -14.19 -3.86
C ALA A 65 7.61 -15.51 -4.27
N LEU A 66 6.82 -16.48 -4.74
CA LEU A 66 7.31 -17.79 -5.24
C LEU A 66 8.16 -18.54 -4.19
N GLY A 67 7.79 -18.38 -2.92
CA GLY A 67 8.34 -19.11 -1.78
C GLY A 67 7.30 -20.06 -1.20
N LEU A 68 7.39 -20.31 0.10
CA LEU A 68 6.33 -20.93 0.89
C LEU A 68 5.07 -20.07 0.86
N ASP A 69 3.92 -20.75 0.89
CA ASP A 69 2.62 -20.12 0.99
C ASP A 69 2.57 -19.17 2.19
N GLY A 70 2.21 -17.92 1.91
CA GLY A 70 2.14 -16.85 2.89
C GLY A 70 1.05 -17.08 3.93
N ILE A 71 1.40 -16.74 5.17
CA ILE A 71 0.47 -16.70 6.30
C ILE A 71 0.17 -15.23 6.58
N VAL A 72 -1.11 -14.89 6.63
CA VAL A 72 -1.54 -13.54 7.05
C VAL A 72 -1.69 -13.52 8.56
N LYS A 73 -1.08 -12.54 9.20
CA LYS A 73 -1.19 -12.30 10.65
C LYS A 73 -1.90 -10.99 10.90
N ILE A 74 -2.81 -10.97 11.88
CA ILE A 74 -3.43 -9.76 12.40
C ILE A 74 -2.93 -9.54 13.82
N LEU A 75 -2.41 -8.34 14.05
CA LEU A 75 -1.95 -7.83 15.32
C LEU A 75 -2.94 -6.81 15.86
N ASN A 76 -3.00 -6.70 17.18
CA ASN A 76 -3.76 -5.67 17.89
C ASN A 76 -2.88 -4.95 18.92
N SER A 77 -3.22 -3.68 19.15
CA SER A 77 -2.61 -2.85 20.17
C SER A 77 -3.62 -1.83 20.69
N SER A 78 -3.72 -1.67 22.02
CA SER A 78 -4.57 -0.64 22.63
C SER A 78 -3.87 0.73 22.72
N ASP A 79 -2.54 0.75 22.72
CA ASP A 79 -1.71 1.94 22.93
C ASP A 79 -0.88 2.34 21.70
N GLY A 80 -0.84 1.50 20.67
CA GLY A 80 -0.02 1.67 19.47
C GLY A 80 1.48 1.42 19.71
N ILE A 81 1.85 0.89 20.88
CA ILE A 81 3.23 0.63 21.32
C ILE A 81 3.44 -0.88 21.52
N ASN A 82 2.54 -1.53 22.26
CA ASN A 82 2.60 -2.94 22.58
C ASN A 82 1.68 -3.71 21.64
N TRP A 83 2.25 -4.61 20.84
CA TRP A 83 1.53 -5.33 19.79
C TRP A 83 1.53 -6.83 20.06
N SER A 84 0.41 -7.47 19.80
CA SER A 84 0.25 -8.92 19.93
C SER A 84 -0.46 -9.51 18.72
N VAL A 85 -0.03 -10.67 18.25
CA VAL A 85 -0.74 -11.43 17.21
C VAL A 85 -2.03 -11.99 17.82
N ILE A 86 -3.17 -11.69 17.19
CA ILE A 86 -4.49 -12.12 17.67
C ILE A 86 -5.24 -13.04 16.69
N LYS A 87 -4.77 -13.16 15.44
CA LYS A 87 -5.28 -14.11 14.45
C LYS A 87 -4.19 -14.42 13.43
N GLU A 88 -4.17 -15.66 12.97
CA GLU A 88 -3.41 -16.11 11.81
C GLU A 88 -4.38 -16.75 10.82
N PHE A 89 -4.21 -16.42 9.54
CA PHE A 89 -4.92 -17.03 8.43
C PHE A 89 -3.92 -17.78 7.56
N LYS A 90 -4.29 -19.01 7.22
CA LYS A 90 -3.56 -19.89 6.31
C LYS A 90 -4.58 -20.71 5.53
N GLU A 91 -4.27 -21.00 4.28
CA GLU A 91 -5.09 -21.83 3.41
C GLU A 91 -4.19 -22.80 2.65
N ASP A 92 -4.61 -24.06 2.53
CA ASP A 92 -3.77 -25.09 1.93
C ASP A 92 -3.51 -24.80 0.44
N ASN A 93 -2.22 -24.79 0.07
CA ASN A 93 -1.74 -24.52 -1.30
C ASN A 93 -2.06 -23.12 -1.83
N LEU A 94 -2.23 -22.13 -0.94
CA LEU A 94 -2.47 -20.74 -1.30
C LEU A 94 -1.53 -19.80 -0.57
N ASP A 95 -0.75 -19.04 -1.35
CA ASP A 95 -0.01 -17.90 -0.85
C ASP A 95 -0.98 -16.77 -0.48
N LEU A 96 -1.30 -16.64 0.82
CA LEU A 96 -2.14 -15.55 1.32
C LEU A 96 -1.35 -14.24 1.41
N ARG A 97 -1.92 -13.15 0.92
CA ARG A 97 -1.26 -11.85 0.78
C ARG A 97 -2.22 -10.67 0.97
N ASP A 98 -1.62 -9.48 1.09
CA ASP A 98 -2.29 -8.19 0.95
C ASP A 98 -3.58 -8.09 1.78
N ALA A 99 -3.51 -8.46 3.06
CA ALA A 99 -4.65 -8.40 3.95
C ALA A 99 -4.97 -6.94 4.30
N MET A 100 -6.01 -6.36 3.68
CA MET A 100 -6.38 -4.96 3.84
C MET A 100 -7.63 -4.81 4.69
N PHE A 101 -7.62 -3.87 5.63
CA PHE A 101 -8.79 -3.56 6.43
C PHE A 101 -9.77 -2.64 5.70
N ALA A 102 -11.06 -2.86 5.93
CA ALA A 102 -12.11 -1.95 5.49
C ALA A 102 -13.16 -1.76 6.59
N ILE A 103 -13.57 -0.51 6.82
CA ILE A 103 -14.58 -0.16 7.83
C ILE A 103 -15.91 0.10 7.13
N ASN A 104 -17.00 -0.52 7.60
CA ASN A 104 -18.37 -0.22 7.20
C ASN A 104 -19.19 0.17 8.44
N GLY A 105 -19.24 1.47 8.75
CA GLY A 105 -19.89 1.96 9.96
C GLY A 105 -19.21 1.42 11.22
N ASP A 106 -19.94 0.61 12.00
CA ASP A 106 -19.48 -0.04 13.23
C ASP A 106 -18.91 -1.44 13.00
N LYS A 107 -18.60 -1.80 11.75
CA LYS A 107 -18.05 -3.11 11.38
C LYS A 107 -16.65 -2.94 10.79
N LEU A 108 -15.78 -3.88 11.15
CA LEU A 108 -14.44 -3.99 10.59
C LEU A 108 -14.32 -5.34 9.88
N MET A 109 -13.81 -5.30 8.65
CA MET A 109 -13.46 -6.49 7.88
C MET A 109 -11.99 -6.46 7.46
N ALA A 110 -11.41 -7.64 7.29
CA ALA A 110 -10.15 -7.87 6.60
C ALA A 110 -10.47 -8.55 5.27
N TYR A 111 -9.96 -7.99 4.18
CA TYR A 111 -10.00 -8.57 2.85
C TYR A 111 -8.64 -9.18 2.54
N VAL A 112 -8.60 -10.46 2.19
CA VAL A 112 -7.36 -11.23 2.06
C VAL A 112 -7.31 -11.89 0.69
N HIS A 113 -6.15 -11.80 0.05
CA HIS A 113 -5.93 -12.42 -1.25
C HIS A 113 -5.20 -13.74 -1.10
N GLY A 114 -5.46 -14.69 -2.01
CA GLY A 114 -4.82 -16.00 -2.06
C GLY A 114 -4.45 -16.35 -3.50
N SER A 115 -3.22 -16.81 -3.71
CA SER A 115 -2.71 -17.14 -5.05
C SER A 115 -1.98 -18.47 -5.06
N ARG A 116 -2.08 -19.21 -6.17
CA ARG A 116 -1.30 -20.43 -6.39
C ARG A 116 -0.50 -20.32 -7.68
N TYR A 117 0.75 -20.73 -7.60
CA TYR A 117 1.68 -20.72 -8.71
C TYR A 117 2.15 -22.13 -9.07
N GLU A 118 2.27 -22.42 -10.37
CA GLU A 118 2.99 -23.57 -10.91
C GLU A 118 4.27 -23.05 -11.57
N GLY A 119 5.41 -23.27 -10.92
CA GLY A 119 6.64 -22.56 -11.27
C GLY A 119 6.45 -21.04 -11.08
N THR A 120 6.59 -20.27 -12.16
CA THR A 120 6.34 -18.81 -12.15
C THR A 120 4.94 -18.43 -12.63
N ASN A 121 4.13 -19.41 -13.05
CA ASN A 121 2.83 -19.16 -13.66
C ASN A 121 1.74 -19.12 -12.59
N LEU A 122 1.08 -17.97 -12.44
CA LEU A 122 -0.14 -17.86 -11.63
C LEU A 122 -1.25 -18.72 -12.26
N VAL A 123 -1.74 -19.72 -11.54
CA VAL A 123 -2.76 -20.67 -12.02
C VAL A 123 -4.11 -20.53 -11.30
N MET A 124 -4.12 -20.00 -10.08
CA MET A 124 -5.33 -19.77 -9.30
C MET A 124 -5.27 -18.44 -8.59
N PHE A 125 -6.43 -17.78 -8.52
CA PHE A 125 -6.64 -16.65 -7.64
C PHE A 125 -7.94 -16.84 -6.84
N LYS A 126 -7.86 -16.66 -5.52
CA LYS A 126 -9.01 -16.68 -4.61
C LYS A 126 -8.92 -15.47 -3.68
N ASP A 127 -10.07 -14.94 -3.33
CA ASP A 127 -10.19 -13.87 -2.37
C ASP A 127 -11.01 -14.33 -1.18
N PHE A 128 -10.76 -13.73 -0.04
CA PHE A 128 -11.44 -14.03 1.20
C PHE A 128 -11.77 -12.75 1.94
N LYS A 129 -12.78 -12.84 2.81
CA LYS A 129 -12.99 -11.87 3.87
C LYS A 129 -13.02 -12.53 5.23
N SER A 130 -12.74 -11.77 6.27
CA SER A 130 -13.06 -12.12 7.65
C SER A 130 -13.58 -10.88 8.37
N ASP A 131 -14.67 -11.03 9.11
CA ASP A 131 -15.27 -9.96 9.90
C ASP A 131 -14.76 -10.02 11.36
N TYR A 132 -14.45 -8.86 11.93
CA TYR A 132 -14.10 -8.72 13.34
C TYR A 132 -15.37 -8.53 14.18
N ILE A 133 -15.52 -9.34 15.22
CA ILE A 133 -16.61 -9.23 16.18
C ILE A 133 -16.04 -8.86 17.55
N LYS A 134 -16.45 -7.70 18.08
CA LYS A 134 -16.04 -7.22 19.40
C LYS A 134 -16.28 -8.29 20.48
N GLY A 135 -15.24 -8.58 21.27
CA GLY A 135 -15.28 -9.58 22.32
C GLY A 135 -15.21 -11.05 21.86
N LYS A 136 -15.28 -11.32 20.55
CA LYS A 136 -15.13 -12.68 19.98
C LYS A 136 -13.89 -12.84 19.10
N GLY A 137 -13.36 -11.75 18.53
CA GLY A 137 -12.20 -11.77 17.63
C GLY A 137 -12.58 -11.87 16.17
N TRP A 138 -11.67 -12.40 15.35
CA TRP A 138 -11.83 -12.55 13.91
C TRP A 138 -12.46 -13.88 13.55
N ASN A 139 -13.50 -13.83 12.71
CA ASN A 139 -14.10 -15.01 12.11
C ASN A 139 -13.09 -15.76 11.22
N ASP A 140 -13.44 -16.96 10.82
CA ASP A 140 -12.69 -17.68 9.79
C ASP A 140 -12.90 -17.05 8.41
N LEU A 141 -12.05 -17.42 7.45
CA LEU A 141 -12.10 -16.88 6.10
C LEU A 141 -13.36 -17.35 5.36
N GLU A 142 -14.07 -16.40 4.76
CA GLU A 142 -15.18 -16.65 3.85
C GLU A 142 -14.76 -16.32 2.42
N ASN A 143 -15.07 -17.20 1.47
CA ASN A 143 -14.73 -16.99 0.05
C ASN A 143 -15.44 -15.76 -0.52
N VAL A 144 -14.68 -14.93 -1.23
CA VAL A 144 -15.17 -13.81 -2.01
C VAL A 144 -15.20 -14.18 -3.49
N LEU A 145 -16.29 -13.82 -4.16
CA LEU A 145 -16.53 -14.10 -5.57
C LEU A 145 -16.61 -12.81 -6.38
N LEU A 146 -15.94 -12.79 -7.53
CA LEU A 146 -16.06 -11.75 -8.54
C LEU A 146 -16.89 -12.26 -9.71
N ASP A 147 -17.79 -11.43 -10.23
CA ASP A 147 -18.46 -11.77 -11.48
C ASP A 147 -17.47 -11.78 -12.67
N LYS A 148 -17.66 -12.74 -13.58
CA LYS A 148 -16.78 -12.98 -14.72
C LYS A 148 -17.37 -12.38 -15.99
N ARG A 149 -17.25 -11.06 -16.16
CA ARG A 149 -17.85 -10.36 -17.31
C ARG A 149 -16.95 -10.23 -18.54
N LYS A 150 -15.63 -10.33 -18.39
CA LYS A 150 -14.68 -10.21 -19.50
C LYS A 150 -14.26 -11.60 -19.98
N GLY A 151 -14.71 -11.99 -21.17
CA GLY A 151 -14.49 -13.32 -21.75
C GLY A 151 -13.06 -13.58 -22.27
N TYR A 152 -12.15 -12.60 -22.17
CA TYR A 152 -10.78 -12.67 -22.69
C TYR A 152 -9.71 -12.77 -21.60
N THR A 153 -10.09 -12.98 -20.34
CA THR A 153 -9.11 -13.18 -19.26
C THR A 153 -8.42 -14.53 -19.42
N SER A 154 -7.12 -14.58 -19.14
CA SER A 154 -6.40 -15.84 -18.98
C SER A 154 -7.17 -16.81 -18.09
N LYS A 155 -7.20 -18.09 -18.49
CA LYS A 155 -7.93 -19.16 -17.80
C LYS A 155 -7.24 -19.51 -16.48
N ILE A 156 -7.37 -18.65 -15.48
CA ILE A 156 -6.99 -18.92 -14.09
C ILE A 156 -8.19 -19.52 -13.33
N GLU A 157 -7.90 -20.45 -12.44
CA GLU A 157 -8.90 -21.02 -11.53
C GLU A 157 -9.33 -19.97 -10.49
N GLY A 158 -10.62 -19.91 -10.15
CA GLY A 158 -11.16 -18.95 -9.18
C GLY A 158 -11.50 -17.58 -9.79
N ASN A 159 -11.15 -16.50 -9.09
CA ASN A 159 -11.43 -15.11 -9.50
C ASN A 159 -10.46 -14.68 -10.63
N GLN A 160 -10.89 -13.75 -11.49
CA GLN A 160 -10.15 -13.35 -12.69
C GLN A 160 -9.24 -12.12 -12.50
N ALA A 161 -9.38 -11.44 -11.36
CA ALA A 161 -8.76 -10.15 -11.06
C ALA A 161 -8.57 -10.01 -9.56
N TRP A 162 -7.69 -9.09 -9.14
CA TRP A 162 -7.21 -8.86 -7.78
C TRP A 162 -7.72 -7.50 -7.23
N PRO A 163 -8.86 -7.45 -6.51
CA PRO A 163 -9.37 -6.21 -5.90
C PRO A 163 -8.48 -5.70 -4.77
N TRP A 164 -7.55 -4.80 -5.08
CA TRP A 164 -6.39 -4.57 -4.21
C TRP A 164 -6.74 -3.98 -2.84
N LYS A 165 -7.68 -3.04 -2.77
CA LYS A 165 -8.10 -2.40 -1.52
C LYS A 165 -9.59 -2.10 -1.53
N ILE A 166 -10.29 -2.48 -0.47
CA ILE A 166 -11.73 -2.29 -0.34
C ILE A 166 -12.04 -0.99 0.40
N THR A 167 -12.96 -0.19 -0.15
CA THR A 167 -13.53 0.99 0.52
C THR A 167 -15.02 0.87 0.61
N TRP A 168 -15.59 1.03 1.81
CA TRP A 168 -17.03 1.13 1.98
C TRP A 168 -17.49 2.57 1.92
N TYR A 169 -18.60 2.80 1.24
CA TYR A 169 -19.31 4.07 1.22
C TYR A 169 -20.81 3.81 1.07
N GLN A 170 -21.61 4.41 1.96
CA GLN A 170 -23.08 4.30 1.96
C GLN A 170 -23.59 2.85 1.80
N GLY A 171 -23.02 1.92 2.56
CA GLY A 171 -23.44 0.52 2.58
C GLY A 171 -23.03 -0.31 1.36
N LYS A 172 -22.15 0.22 0.49
CA LYS A 172 -21.54 -0.54 -0.62
C LYS A 172 -20.02 -0.52 -0.51
N ALA A 173 -19.41 -1.66 -0.79
CA ALA A 173 -17.98 -1.80 -0.98
C ALA A 173 -17.61 -1.44 -2.42
N TYR A 174 -16.41 -0.90 -2.60
CA TYR A 174 -15.84 -0.50 -3.87
C TYR A 174 -14.36 -0.86 -3.93
N SER A 175 -13.88 -1.26 -5.09
CA SER A 175 -12.45 -1.54 -5.30
C SER A 175 -12.06 -1.48 -6.77
N PHE A 176 -10.85 -1.02 -7.03
CA PHE A 176 -10.19 -1.31 -8.31
C PHE A 176 -9.51 -2.67 -8.21
N ALA A 177 -9.67 -3.46 -9.26
CA ALA A 177 -9.03 -4.76 -9.39
C ALA A 177 -8.17 -4.80 -10.64
N TYR A 178 -6.96 -5.34 -10.52
CA TYR A 178 -6.05 -5.55 -11.64
C TYR A 178 -5.78 -7.05 -11.85
N GLY A 179 -5.23 -7.43 -12.99
CA GLY A 179 -4.93 -8.83 -13.27
C GLY A 179 -4.06 -9.03 -14.50
N LYS A 180 -4.00 -10.28 -14.97
CA LYS A 180 -3.32 -10.63 -16.22
C LYS A 180 -3.95 -9.94 -17.43
N ASP A 181 -3.23 -9.92 -18.55
CA ASP A 181 -3.73 -9.42 -19.84
C ASP A 181 -4.24 -7.97 -19.77
N SER A 182 -3.54 -7.15 -18.96
CA SER A 182 -3.90 -5.76 -18.66
C SER A 182 -5.31 -5.58 -18.10
N PHE A 183 -5.84 -6.61 -17.42
CA PHE A 183 -7.11 -6.50 -16.73
C PHE A 183 -7.02 -5.39 -15.69
N PHE A 184 -7.91 -4.41 -15.80
CA PHE A 184 -8.11 -3.39 -14.80
C PHE A 184 -9.58 -2.98 -14.83
N ASP A 185 -10.28 -3.10 -13.71
CA ASP A 185 -11.70 -2.77 -13.61
C ASP A 185 -12.08 -2.24 -12.24
N PHE A 186 -13.27 -1.63 -12.18
CA PHE A 186 -13.90 -1.19 -10.96
C PHE A 186 -15.04 -2.13 -10.56
N TYR A 187 -15.07 -2.50 -9.28
CA TYR A 187 -16.05 -3.44 -8.72
C TYR A 187 -16.81 -2.82 -7.55
N THR A 188 -18.04 -3.29 -7.35
CA THR A 188 -18.85 -2.97 -6.16
C THR A 188 -19.47 -4.21 -5.53
N SER A 189 -19.75 -4.16 -4.22
CA SER A 189 -20.47 -5.21 -3.51
C SER A 189 -21.38 -4.61 -2.44
N SER A 190 -22.51 -5.26 -2.14
CA SER A 190 -23.37 -4.90 -1.01
C SER A 190 -23.02 -5.63 0.29
N ASN A 191 -22.20 -6.69 0.23
CA ASN A 191 -21.91 -7.56 1.38
C ASN A 191 -20.43 -7.89 1.57
N GLY A 192 -19.57 -7.43 0.65
CA GLY A 192 -18.13 -7.73 0.67
C GLY A 192 -17.79 -9.18 0.33
N LEU A 193 -18.77 -9.99 -0.09
CA LEU A 193 -18.60 -11.39 -0.50
C LEU A 193 -18.78 -11.58 -2.00
N ASN A 194 -19.67 -10.82 -2.62
CA ASN A 194 -19.99 -10.95 -4.04
C ASN A 194 -19.78 -9.60 -4.71
N PHE A 195 -18.73 -9.49 -5.51
CA PHE A 195 -18.35 -8.28 -6.22
C PHE A 195 -18.85 -8.32 -7.66
N GLN A 196 -19.50 -7.24 -8.07
CA GLN A 196 -20.02 -7.02 -9.40
C GLN A 196 -19.15 -5.98 -10.10
N ASN A 197 -18.69 -6.33 -11.29
CA ASN A 197 -17.97 -5.43 -12.17
C ASN A 197 -18.90 -4.30 -12.62
N MET A 198 -18.44 -3.06 -12.48
CA MET A 198 -19.19 -1.85 -12.84
C MET A 198 -18.95 -1.42 -14.30
N PHE A 199 -18.22 -2.21 -15.09
CA PHE A 199 -17.64 -1.86 -16.39
C PHE A 199 -16.81 -0.58 -16.33
N PHE A 200 -15.49 -0.72 -16.46
CA PHE A 200 -14.56 0.40 -16.39
C PHE A 200 -13.75 0.47 -17.68
N ASP A 201 -14.26 1.24 -18.65
CA ASP A 201 -13.53 1.53 -19.88
C ASP A 201 -13.02 2.97 -19.82
N GLN A 202 -11.77 3.13 -19.42
CA GLN A 202 -11.10 4.43 -19.42
C GLN A 202 -9.70 4.32 -20.01
N ASN A 203 -9.38 5.25 -20.91
CA ASN A 203 -8.06 5.42 -21.51
C ASN A 203 -7.06 5.93 -20.46
N ILE A 204 -6.56 5.03 -19.62
CA ILE A 204 -5.42 5.27 -18.75
C ILE A 204 -4.16 4.95 -19.56
N LYS A 205 -3.28 5.94 -19.73
CA LYS A 205 -1.97 5.71 -20.36
C LYS A 205 -1.09 4.91 -19.39
N GLY A 206 -0.39 3.90 -19.90
CA GLY A 206 0.41 2.98 -19.08
C GLY A 206 -0.41 1.84 -18.49
N MET A 207 0.23 0.95 -17.76
CA MET A 207 -0.33 -0.28 -17.21
C MET A 207 -0.79 -0.06 -15.76
N PRO A 208 -2.09 0.16 -15.50
CA PRO A 208 -2.62 0.37 -14.16
C PRO A 208 -2.61 -0.93 -13.34
N THR A 209 -2.23 -0.84 -12.07
CA THR A 209 -2.19 -1.98 -11.15
C THR A 209 -2.84 -1.65 -9.80
N GLU A 210 -2.04 -1.32 -8.79
CA GLU A 210 -2.49 -1.06 -7.43
C GLU A 210 -3.16 0.31 -7.32
N ALA A 211 -4.40 0.37 -6.84
CA ALA A 211 -5.12 1.62 -6.65
C ALA A 211 -5.77 1.72 -5.26
N THR A 212 -5.44 2.77 -4.52
CA THR A 212 -6.18 3.13 -3.30
C THR A 212 -7.32 4.06 -3.69
N LEU A 213 -8.53 3.72 -3.25
CA LEU A 213 -9.70 4.58 -3.27
C LEU A 213 -9.97 5.08 -1.83
N LYS A 214 -10.34 6.35 -1.66
CA LYS A 214 -10.97 6.86 -0.42
C LYS A 214 -12.05 7.88 -0.78
N VAL A 215 -13.04 8.04 0.09
CA VAL A 215 -14.17 8.94 -0.15
C VAL A 215 -14.09 10.12 0.81
N ASP A 216 -14.23 11.33 0.29
CA ASP A 216 -14.24 12.55 1.10
C ASP A 216 -15.60 12.76 1.81
N SER A 217 -15.68 13.81 2.63
CA SER A 217 -16.91 14.17 3.37
C SER A 217 -18.08 14.58 2.47
N LYS A 218 -17.84 14.88 1.19
CA LYS A 218 -18.85 15.26 0.19
C LYS A 218 -19.28 14.08 -0.68
N GLY A 219 -18.72 12.89 -0.45
CA GLY A 219 -19.01 11.70 -1.25
C GLY A 219 -18.21 11.62 -2.55
N VAL A 220 -17.18 12.45 -2.73
CA VAL A 220 -16.29 12.38 -3.89
C VAL A 220 -15.27 11.28 -3.67
N PHE A 221 -15.18 10.39 -4.65
CA PHE A 221 -14.22 9.30 -4.66
C PHE A 221 -12.89 9.86 -5.15
N TYR A 222 -11.82 9.66 -4.40
CA TYR A 222 -10.46 10.01 -4.78
C TYR A 222 -9.63 8.74 -4.93
N VAL A 223 -8.83 8.69 -5.99
CA VAL A 223 -8.02 7.52 -6.34
C VAL A 223 -6.57 7.94 -6.48
N LEU A 224 -5.68 7.16 -5.88
CA LEU A 224 -4.26 7.18 -6.17
C LEU A 224 -3.90 5.84 -6.82
N LEU A 225 -3.50 5.90 -8.09
CA LEU A 225 -3.30 4.72 -8.94
C LEU A 225 -1.83 4.59 -9.34
N ARG A 226 -1.26 3.43 -9.04
CA ARG A 226 0.03 2.99 -9.57
C ARG A 226 -0.09 2.62 -11.05
N ARG A 227 0.94 2.99 -11.81
CA ARG A 227 1.20 2.46 -13.14
C ARG A 227 2.57 1.79 -13.14
N ASP A 228 2.66 0.56 -13.61
CA ASP A 228 3.93 -0.18 -13.59
C ASP A 228 4.99 0.42 -14.52
N ASP A 229 4.55 1.09 -15.58
CA ASP A 229 5.35 1.70 -16.63
C ASP A 229 5.23 3.24 -16.67
N GLY A 230 4.77 3.86 -15.57
CA GLY A 230 4.56 5.31 -15.50
C GLY A 230 4.55 5.88 -14.08
N SER A 231 4.40 7.20 -13.99
CA SER A 231 4.14 7.91 -12.73
C SER A 231 2.78 7.50 -12.14
N ALA A 232 2.62 7.54 -10.82
CA ALA A 232 1.28 7.40 -10.25
C ALA A 232 0.37 8.57 -10.66
N ILE A 233 -0.92 8.31 -10.79
CA ILE A 233 -1.92 9.32 -11.16
C ILE A 233 -2.98 9.47 -10.09
N VAL A 234 -3.52 10.68 -9.99
CA VAL A 234 -4.60 11.04 -9.09
C VAL A 234 -5.87 11.24 -9.91
N GLY A 235 -6.94 10.59 -9.49
CA GLY A 235 -8.24 10.70 -10.12
C GLY A 235 -9.35 10.96 -9.11
N LYS A 236 -10.50 11.41 -9.62
CA LYS A 236 -11.71 11.55 -8.80
C LYS A 236 -12.97 11.13 -9.54
N SER A 237 -14.00 10.77 -8.78
CA SER A 237 -15.35 10.52 -9.30
C SER A 237 -16.39 11.16 -8.40
N THR A 238 -17.34 11.87 -9.00
CA THR A 238 -18.48 12.50 -8.32
C THR A 238 -19.79 11.74 -8.56
N ASN A 239 -19.74 10.61 -9.28
CA ASN A 239 -20.89 9.81 -9.69
C ASN A 239 -20.75 8.34 -9.26
N LEU A 240 -20.29 8.12 -8.03
CA LEU A 240 -20.13 6.81 -7.39
C LEU A 240 -19.27 5.83 -8.22
N GLY A 241 -18.25 6.35 -8.89
CA GLY A 241 -17.31 5.58 -9.69
C GLY A 241 -17.84 5.14 -11.06
N THR A 242 -18.92 5.73 -11.56
CA THR A 242 -19.41 5.49 -12.94
C THR A 242 -18.39 6.00 -13.96
N THR A 243 -17.78 7.15 -13.69
CA THR A 243 -16.63 7.67 -14.45
C THR A 243 -15.63 8.32 -13.51
N PHE A 244 -14.36 8.28 -13.88
CA PHE A 244 -13.28 8.98 -13.20
C PHE A 244 -12.65 10.04 -14.11
N GLU A 245 -12.29 11.17 -13.50
CA GLU A 245 -11.48 12.24 -14.08
C GLU A 245 -10.07 12.09 -13.50
N TRP A 246 -9.08 11.81 -14.36
CA TRP A 246 -7.67 11.77 -13.99
C TRP A 246 -7.06 13.16 -14.21
N PHE A 247 -6.68 13.83 -13.12
CA PHE A 247 -6.36 15.26 -13.15
C PHE A 247 -4.95 15.61 -12.68
N GLY A 248 -4.21 14.64 -12.14
CA GLY A 248 -2.94 14.89 -11.48
C GLY A 248 -1.96 13.74 -11.59
N GLU A 249 -0.68 14.04 -11.43
CA GLU A 249 0.38 13.04 -11.31
C GLU A 249 1.12 13.19 -9.98
N VAL A 250 1.46 12.05 -9.37
CA VAL A 250 2.53 11.96 -8.38
C VAL A 250 3.75 11.45 -9.17
N PRO A 251 4.80 12.29 -9.37
CA PRO A 251 5.90 12.03 -10.30
C PRO A 251 6.89 10.97 -9.80
N ILE A 252 6.37 9.85 -9.30
CA ILE A 252 7.12 8.68 -8.86
C ILE A 252 6.74 7.52 -9.78
N TYR A 253 7.73 7.03 -10.51
CA TYR A 253 7.57 5.92 -11.45
C TYR A 253 7.35 4.60 -10.68
N SER A 254 6.35 3.81 -11.09
CA SER A 254 6.04 2.52 -10.44
C SER A 254 5.88 2.66 -8.92
N PHE A 255 5.09 3.65 -8.49
CA PHE A 255 4.90 4.00 -7.08
C PHE A 255 4.26 2.83 -6.31
N GLY A 256 5.11 2.00 -5.70
CA GLY A 256 4.69 0.71 -5.16
C GLY A 256 3.87 0.85 -3.90
N GLY A 257 2.75 0.12 -3.79
CA GLY A 257 1.86 0.14 -2.63
C GLY A 257 1.27 1.52 -2.30
N PRO A 258 0.68 2.25 -3.26
CA PRO A 258 0.22 3.61 -3.00
C PRO A 258 -0.92 3.66 -1.97
N ASP A 259 -0.79 4.46 -0.92
CA ASP A 259 -1.87 4.81 0.01
C ASP A 259 -1.89 6.32 0.24
N PHE A 260 -3.02 6.86 0.67
CA PHE A 260 -3.12 8.28 1.00
C PHE A 260 -4.14 8.55 2.09
N VAL A 261 -4.06 9.68 2.78
CA VAL A 261 -5.13 10.18 3.66
C VAL A 261 -5.41 11.64 3.34
N PHE A 262 -6.66 12.07 3.52
CA PHE A 262 -7.01 13.48 3.41
C PHE A 262 -6.35 14.26 4.55
N TYR A 263 -5.70 15.38 4.22
CA TYR A 263 -5.12 16.29 5.21
C TYR A 263 -5.21 17.72 4.71
N LYS A 264 -5.86 18.59 5.49
CA LYS A 264 -6.16 19.98 5.12
C LYS A 264 -6.82 20.05 3.72
N ASP A 265 -6.20 20.78 2.79
CA ASP A 265 -6.67 20.97 1.41
C ASP A 265 -6.06 19.97 0.41
N GLY A 266 -5.45 18.88 0.90
CA GLY A 266 -4.69 17.96 0.07
C GLY A 266 -4.73 16.51 0.52
N LEU A 267 -3.82 15.73 -0.05
CA LEU A 267 -3.62 14.33 0.25
C LEU A 267 -2.19 14.16 0.80
N LEU A 268 -2.05 13.54 1.97
CA LEU A 268 -0.78 12.93 2.36
C LEU A 268 -0.68 11.60 1.64
N VAL A 269 0.32 11.43 0.79
CA VAL A 269 0.52 10.25 -0.06
C VAL A 269 1.77 9.49 0.38
N SER A 270 1.72 8.17 0.41
CA SER A 270 2.85 7.32 0.75
C SER A 270 2.92 6.11 -0.16
N GLY A 271 4.13 5.60 -0.34
CA GLY A 271 4.44 4.45 -1.17
C GLY A 271 5.95 4.35 -1.35
N ARG A 272 6.39 3.54 -2.31
CA ARG A 272 7.82 3.36 -2.60
C ARG A 272 8.31 4.20 -3.77
N GLU A 273 9.36 4.96 -3.49
CA GLU A 273 10.22 5.62 -4.47
C GLU A 273 11.64 5.05 -4.32
N ASN A 274 12.23 4.48 -5.37
CA ASN A 274 13.64 4.03 -5.38
C ASN A 274 14.08 3.22 -4.15
N HIS A 275 13.35 2.15 -3.82
CA HIS A 275 13.62 1.30 -2.64
C HIS A 275 13.55 2.02 -1.28
N LYS A 276 12.82 3.14 -1.21
CA LYS A 276 12.53 3.87 0.02
C LYS A 276 11.04 4.13 0.15
N VAL A 277 10.54 4.08 1.37
CA VAL A 277 9.19 4.54 1.71
C VAL A 277 9.25 6.05 1.88
N ILE A 278 8.37 6.77 1.21
CA ILE A 278 8.30 8.24 1.27
C ILE A 278 6.96 8.71 1.84
N LEU A 279 6.94 9.94 2.33
CA LEU A 279 5.73 10.72 2.55
C LEU A 279 5.79 11.94 1.65
N GLY A 280 4.73 12.17 0.88
CA GLY A 280 4.53 13.38 0.09
C GLY A 280 3.20 14.04 0.41
N TYR A 281 3.06 15.28 -0.05
CA TYR A 281 1.81 16.03 -0.02
C TYR A 281 1.41 16.37 -1.45
N TYR A 282 0.17 16.05 -1.79
CA TYR A 282 -0.46 16.42 -3.05
C TYR A 282 -1.53 17.47 -2.78
N ASN A 283 -1.33 18.69 -3.28
CA ASN A 283 -2.26 19.80 -3.07
C ASN A 283 -3.41 19.72 -4.09
N LEU A 284 -4.65 19.55 -3.63
CA LEU A 284 -5.81 19.41 -4.53
C LEU A 284 -6.26 20.73 -5.17
N LYS A 285 -5.77 21.89 -4.70
CA LYS A 285 -6.06 23.21 -5.28
C LYS A 285 -5.09 23.55 -6.41
N THR A 286 -3.79 23.29 -6.20
CA THR A 286 -2.73 23.63 -7.17
C THR A 286 -2.35 22.47 -8.08
N ASN A 287 -2.78 21.24 -7.75
CA ASN A 287 -2.36 19.99 -8.41
C ASN A 287 -0.85 19.72 -8.33
N GLU A 288 -0.19 20.27 -7.32
CA GLU A 288 1.24 20.13 -7.11
C GLU A 288 1.56 19.03 -6.10
N TYR A 289 2.61 18.27 -6.40
CA TYR A 289 3.18 17.28 -5.51
C TYR A 289 4.49 17.80 -4.89
N LYS A 290 4.64 17.62 -3.57
CA LYS A 290 5.87 17.88 -2.83
C LYS A 290 6.22 16.64 -2.01
N LYS A 291 7.42 16.08 -2.21
CA LYS A 291 7.95 15.08 -1.28
C LYS A 291 8.29 15.77 0.05
N LEU A 292 7.79 15.24 1.16
CA LEU A 292 8.04 15.76 2.50
C LEU A 292 9.21 15.03 3.14
N TYR A 293 9.13 13.69 3.21
CA TYR A 293 10.11 12.88 3.94
C TYR A 293 10.44 11.58 3.21
N THR A 294 11.62 11.07 3.52
CA THR A 294 12.00 9.69 3.27
C THR A 294 12.06 8.97 4.61
N LEU A 295 11.24 7.94 4.82
CA LEU A 295 11.25 7.20 6.07
C LEU A 295 12.45 6.25 6.12
N LYS A 296 12.92 5.93 7.33
CA LYS A 296 13.98 4.92 7.54
C LYS A 296 13.53 3.56 6.98
N SER A 297 14.03 3.25 5.80
CA SER A 297 13.59 2.14 4.96
C SER A 297 14.64 1.82 3.89
N GLY A 298 14.46 0.75 3.12
CA GLY A 298 15.48 0.23 2.22
C GLY A 298 15.20 -1.20 1.76
N ARG A 299 15.92 -1.59 0.69
CA ARG A 299 15.85 -2.91 0.03
C ARG A 299 14.44 -3.21 -0.48
N ASP A 300 13.91 -4.39 -0.17
CA ASP A 300 12.50 -4.68 -0.33
C ASP A 300 11.71 -3.98 0.79
N CYS A 301 10.83 -3.06 0.41
CA CYS A 301 10.02 -2.24 1.30
C CYS A 301 8.78 -1.73 0.54
N SER A 302 7.74 -1.30 1.26
CA SER A 302 6.62 -0.42 0.85
C SER A 302 5.33 -0.79 1.63
N TYR A 303 4.20 -0.70 0.92
CA TYR A 303 2.83 -1.00 1.32
C TYR A 303 2.45 -0.28 2.60
N PRO A 304 2.51 1.06 2.62
CA PRO A 304 2.07 1.84 3.74
C PRO A 304 0.60 1.58 4.08
N GLY A 305 0.33 1.28 5.35
CA GLY A 305 -0.99 1.41 5.95
C GLY A 305 -1.07 2.72 6.73
N MET A 306 -1.96 3.64 6.34
CA MET A 306 -2.00 5.01 6.87
C MET A 306 -3.27 5.31 7.68
N VAL A 307 -3.10 5.88 8.87
CA VAL A 307 -4.18 6.41 9.71
C VAL A 307 -3.79 7.80 10.22
N LEU A 308 -4.64 8.79 9.96
CA LEU A 308 -4.50 10.14 10.52
C LEU A 308 -5.39 10.28 11.75
N LYS A 309 -4.81 10.67 12.89
CA LYS A 309 -5.56 10.91 14.13
C LYS A 309 -4.89 11.99 14.96
N ASN A 310 -5.64 13.03 15.33
CA ASN A 310 -5.19 14.13 16.20
C ASN A 310 -3.87 14.77 15.70
N ASP A 311 -3.81 15.12 14.41
CA ASP A 311 -2.62 15.66 13.73
C ASP A 311 -1.36 14.78 13.80
N ILE A 312 -1.52 13.51 14.18
CA ILE A 312 -0.48 12.50 14.10
C ILE A 312 -0.82 11.54 12.96
N LEU A 313 0.09 11.42 12.01
CA LEU A 313 0.02 10.39 10.99
C LEU A 313 0.74 9.14 11.46
N TRP A 314 0.01 8.03 11.46
CA TRP A 314 0.52 6.69 11.73
C TRP A 314 0.70 5.97 10.40
N ILE A 315 1.91 5.48 10.14
CA ILE A 315 2.26 4.78 8.90
C ILE A 315 2.91 3.45 9.28
N SER A 316 2.20 2.35 9.09
CA SER A 316 2.84 1.02 9.05
C SER A 316 3.49 0.82 7.68
N TYR A 317 4.64 0.19 7.59
CA TYR A 317 5.26 -0.22 6.32
C TYR A 317 6.22 -1.39 6.56
N TYR A 318 6.52 -2.18 5.53
CA TYR A 318 7.57 -3.19 5.65
C TYR A 318 8.90 -2.69 5.09
N SER A 319 10.02 -3.22 5.58
CA SER A 319 11.35 -2.93 5.04
C SER A 319 12.41 -3.98 5.42
N GLY A 320 13.40 -4.17 4.54
CA GLY A 320 14.59 -4.98 4.78
C GLY A 320 15.85 -4.20 5.19
N HIS A 321 15.76 -2.91 5.53
CA HIS A 321 16.95 -2.07 5.69
C HIS A 321 17.88 -2.45 6.86
N GLU A 322 17.34 -3.03 7.94
CA GLU A 322 18.11 -3.50 9.10
C GLU A 322 18.41 -5.00 9.08
N ASN A 323 17.82 -5.76 8.15
CA ASN A 323 17.93 -7.22 8.14
C ASN A 323 19.03 -7.67 7.16
N LYS A 324 19.80 -8.69 7.55
CA LYS A 324 20.75 -9.36 6.63
C LYS A 324 20.01 -10.09 5.51
N SER A 325 18.89 -10.72 5.87
CA SER A 325 17.95 -11.46 5.01
C SER A 325 16.53 -11.23 5.51
N GLY A 326 15.58 -11.12 4.59
CA GLY A 326 14.17 -10.91 4.93
C GLY A 326 13.78 -9.45 5.16
N THR A 327 12.54 -9.26 5.64
CA THR A 327 11.92 -7.95 5.86
C THR A 327 11.14 -7.95 7.17
N SER A 328 10.97 -6.76 7.75
CA SER A 328 10.26 -6.55 9.00
C SER A 328 9.22 -5.44 8.85
N ILE A 329 8.20 -5.46 9.71
CA ILE A 329 7.20 -4.39 9.79
C ILE A 329 7.69 -3.29 10.73
N TYR A 330 7.48 -2.05 10.31
CA TYR A 330 7.79 -0.82 11.03
C TYR A 330 6.52 0.03 11.14
N LEU A 331 6.45 0.86 12.17
CA LEU A 331 5.40 1.83 12.40
C LEU A 331 6.02 3.19 12.71
N SER A 332 5.78 4.17 11.84
CA SER A 332 6.16 5.57 12.08
C SER A 332 4.97 6.37 12.58
N ARG A 333 5.23 7.22 13.58
CA ARG A 333 4.34 8.27 14.05
C ARG A 333 4.96 9.60 13.68
N ILE A 334 4.22 10.41 12.94
CA ILE A 334 4.68 11.69 12.41
C ILE A 334 3.77 12.78 12.94
N ASP A 335 4.31 13.66 13.76
CA ASP A 335 3.63 14.88 14.19
C ASP A 335 3.53 15.86 13.01
N LEU A 336 2.32 16.14 12.56
CA LEU A 336 2.07 17.00 11.40
C LEU A 336 1.88 18.48 11.77
N THR A 337 1.94 18.84 13.06
CA THR A 337 1.68 20.22 13.51
C THR A 337 2.73 21.21 13.03
N THR A 338 3.93 20.72 12.70
CA THR A 338 5.04 21.52 12.18
C THR A 338 5.07 21.59 10.65
N LEU A 339 4.21 20.83 9.95
CA LEU A 339 4.16 20.84 8.49
C LEU A 339 3.57 22.14 7.92
N THR A 340 4.41 22.84 7.18
CA THR A 340 4.04 23.96 6.31
C THR A 340 4.03 23.50 4.85
N PHE A 341 2.97 23.83 4.12
CA PHE A 341 2.75 23.39 2.75
C PHE A 341 2.89 24.55 1.77
#